data_AF-A0A3D0QV22-F1
#
_entry.id   AF-A0A3D0QV22-F1
#
_cell.length_a   1.000
_cell.length_b   1.000
_cell.length_c   1.000
_cell.angle_alpha   90.00
_cell.angle_beta   90.00
_cell.angle_gamma   90.00
#
_symmetry.space_group_name_H-M   'P 1'
#
loop_
_entity.id
_entity.type
_entity.pdbx_description
1 polymer ?
#
loop_
_entity_poly.entity_id
_entity_poly.type
_entity_poly.pdbx_seq_one_letter_code
_entity_poly.pdbx_strand_id
1 'polypeptide(L)' 'MPTAILTGPPVAGSQLEGDLRELGFAVVTATADEDAAALVAAVPAAERVALVDPRLVAHRHALRLALTDPRFPA' A
#
# COMPACT_ATOMS: atom_id res chain seq x y z
N MET A 1 -12.49 -2.26 1.96
CA MET A 1 -11.35 -3.19 1.78
C MET A 1 -10.09 -2.32 1.81
N PRO A 2 -9.09 -2.59 2.66
CA PRO A 2 -7.96 -1.67 2.81
C PRO A 2 -7.24 -1.47 1.46
N THR A 3 -6.80 -0.25 1.19
CA THR A 3 -6.17 0.11 -0.09
C THR A 3 -4.68 0.38 0.14
N ALA A 4 -3.83 -0.12 -0.75
CA ALA A 4 -2.41 0.21 -0.80
C ALA A 4 -2.12 1.00 -2.07
N ILE A 5 -1.50 2.17 -1.93
CA ILE A 5 -1.12 3.05 -3.02
C ILE A 5 0.40 3.01 -3.15
N LEU A 6 0.90 2.50 -4.27
CA LEU A 6 2.32 2.52 -4.61
C LEU A 6 2.68 3.90 -5.16
N THR A 7 3.51 4.66 -4.44
CA THR A 7 3.86 6.04 -4.79
C THR A 7 5.15 6.08 -5.61
N GLY A 8 5.04 5.87 -6.92
CA GLY A 8 6.15 5.92 -7.85
C GLY A 8 6.06 4.87 -8.97
N PRO A 9 7.03 4.86 -9.89
CA PRO A 9 7.06 3.90 -10.98
C PRO A 9 7.25 2.47 -10.46
N PRO A 10 6.69 1.45 -11.16
CA PRO A 10 6.86 0.06 -10.77
C PRO A 10 8.33 -0.36 -10.86
N VAL A 11 8.77 -1.16 -9.90
CA VAL A 11 10.13 -1.73 -9.87
C VAL A 11 10.08 -3.15 -10.41
N ALA A 12 10.82 -3.40 -11.49
CA ALA A 12 10.87 -4.71 -12.14
C ALA A 12 11.35 -5.79 -11.16
N GLY A 13 10.62 -6.92 -11.10
CA GLY A 13 10.92 -8.03 -10.20
C GLY A 13 10.56 -7.79 -8.73
N SER A 14 9.95 -6.65 -8.38
CA SER A 14 9.45 -6.42 -7.03
C SER A 14 8.31 -7.38 -6.68
N GLN A 15 8.35 -7.92 -5.46
CA GLN A 15 7.33 -8.81 -4.91
C GLN A 15 6.21 -8.04 -4.17
N LEU A 16 6.43 -6.74 -3.95
CA LEU A 16 5.62 -5.91 -3.04
C LEU A 16 4.13 -5.91 -3.39
N GLU A 17 3.80 -5.79 -4.67
CA GLU A 17 2.41 -5.76 -5.14
C GLU A 17 1.67 -7.08 -4.82
N GLY A 18 2.35 -8.22 -5.02
CA GLY A 18 1.82 -9.54 -4.70
C GLY A 18 1.64 -9.73 -3.20
N ASP A 19 2.67 -9.39 -2.41
CA ASP A 19 2.63 -9.50 -0.96
C ASP A 19 1.50 -8.63 -0.35
N LEU A 20 1.28 -7.41 -0.86
CA LEU A 20 0.18 -6.55 -0.41
C LEU A 20 -1.20 -7.14 -0.74
N ARG A 21 -1.37 -7.74 -1.92
CA ARG A 21 -2.64 -8.42 -2.26
C ARG A 21 -2.88 -9.66 -1.40
N GLU A 22 -1.84 -10.44 -1.11
CA GLU A 22 -1.94 -11.58 -0.19
C GLU A 22 -2.34 -11.15 1.23
N LEU A 23 -1.95 -9.93 1.64
CA LEU A 23 -2.39 -9.32 2.90
C LEU A 23 -3.81 -8.73 2.85
N GLY A 24 -4.49 -8.80 1.70
CA GLY A 24 -5.87 -8.36 1.53
C GLY A 24 -6.05 -6.90 1.10
N PHE A 25 -4.99 -6.25 0.62
CA PHE A 25 -5.07 -4.89 0.10
C PHE A 25 -5.52 -4.86 -1.37
N ALA A 26 -6.37 -3.90 -1.71
CA ALA A 26 -6.49 -3.45 -3.09
C ALA A 26 -5.28 -2.59 -3.44
N VAL A 27 -4.51 -2.96 -4.45
CA VAL A 27 -3.29 -2.24 -4.83
C VAL A 27 -3.53 -1.37 -6.05
N VAL A 28 -3.22 -0.09 -5.92
CA VAL A 28 -3.24 0.92 -6.99
C VAL A 28 -1.88 1.62 -7.04
N THR A 29 -1.52 2.19 -8.19
CA THR A 29 -0.23 2.87 -8.38
C THR A 29 -0.46 4.34 -8.72
N ALA A 30 0.21 5.22 -8.00
CA ALA A 30 0.31 6.65 -8.27
C ALA A 30 1.68 6.91 -8.92
N THR A 31 1.70 7.30 -10.20
CA THR A 31 2.97 7.55 -10.90
C THR A 31 3.51 8.95 -10.67
N ALA A 32 2.65 9.91 -10.32
CA ALA A 32 3.02 11.24 -9.86
C ALA A 32 2.52 11.50 -8.43
N ASP A 33 3.15 12.45 -7.74
CA ASP A 33 2.81 12.78 -6.35
C ASP A 33 1.36 13.30 -6.22
N GLU A 34 0.90 14.06 -7.21
CA GLU A 34 -0.47 14.57 -7.29
C GLU A 34 -1.53 13.47 -7.47
N ASP A 35 -1.18 12.35 -8.11
CA ASP A 35 -2.06 11.18 -8.22
C ASP A 35 -2.30 10.55 -6.85
N ALA A 36 -1.28 10.52 -5.98
CA ALA A 36 -1.39 9.88 -4.68
C ALA A 36 -2.43 10.59 -3.79
N ALA A 37 -2.39 11.93 -3.76
CA ALA A 37 -3.36 12.72 -3.00
C ALA A 37 -4.80 12.52 -3.51
N ALA A 38 -5.00 12.50 -4.83
CA ALA A 38 -6.30 12.27 -5.43
C ALA A 38 -6.83 10.85 -5.13
N LEU A 39 -5.97 9.84 -5.19
CA LEU A 39 -6.32 8.46 -4.86
C LEU A 39 -6.67 8.29 -3.38
N VAL A 40 -5.93 8.93 -2.47
CA VAL A 40 -6.29 8.95 -1.03
C VAL A 40 -7.65 9.59 -0.83
N ALA A 41 -7.93 10.73 -1.48
CA ALA A 41 -9.20 11.43 -1.35
C ALA A 41 -10.40 10.64 -1.91
N ALA A 42 -10.15 9.72 -2.84
CA ALA A 42 -11.18 8.84 -3.40
C ALA A 42 -11.51 7.63 -2.49
N VAL A 43 -10.68 7.31 -1.51
CA VAL A 43 -10.95 6.21 -0.57
C VAL A 43 -12.02 6.65 0.44
N PRO A 44 -13.03 5.81 0.72
CA PRO A 44 -14.03 6.15 1.74
C PRO A 44 -13.38 6.42 3.10
N ALA A 45 -13.83 7.46 3.80
CA ALA A 45 -13.19 7.95 5.03
C ALA A 45 -13.09 6.93 6.18
N ALA A 46 -13.91 5.87 6.17
CA ALA A 46 -13.87 4.80 7.17
C ALA A 46 -12.90 3.66 6.79
N GLU A 47 -12.25 3.73 5.63
CA GLU A 47 -11.34 2.71 5.13
C GLU A 47 -9.87 3.09 5.32
N ARG A 48 -9.04 2.07 5.52
CA ARG A 48 -7.61 2.24 5.74
C ARG A 48 -6.85 2.36 4.42
N VAL A 49 -5.86 3.24 4.41
CA VAL A 49 -4.95 3.45 3.28
C VAL A 49 -3.50 3.26 3.71
N ALA A 50 -2.75 2.46 2.97
CA ALA A 50 -1.29 2.35 3.08
C ALA A 50 -0.63 3.07 1.90
N LEU A 51 0.27 4.02 2.19
CA LEU A 51 1.14 4.63 1.20
C LEU A 51 2.50 3.93 1.24
N VAL A 52 2.93 3.37 0.11
CA VAL A 52 4.14 2.53 0.09
C VAL A 52 5.02 2.92 -1.09
N ASP A 53 6.30 3.18 -0.81
CA ASP A 53 7.29 3.35 -1.88
C ASP A 53 7.51 2.00 -2.58
N PRO A 54 7.36 1.90 -3.92
CA PRO A 54 7.55 0.65 -4.66
C PRO A 54 8.98 0.06 -4.58
N ARG A 55 9.96 0.86 -4.11
CA ARG A 55 11.35 0.44 -3.87
C ARG A 55 11.55 -0.21 -2.50
N LEU A 56 10.52 -0.29 -1.66
CA LEU A 56 10.61 -0.95 -0.36
C LEU A 56 10.97 -2.43 -0.54
N VAL A 57 12.11 -2.83 0.02
CA VAL A 57 12.53 -4.23 0.09
C VAL A 57 12.31 -4.72 1.52
N ALA A 58 11.29 -5.54 1.70
CA ALA A 58 10.96 -6.13 2.99
C ALA A 58 10.32 -7.51 2.80
N HIS A 59 10.42 -8.36 3.83
CA HIS A 59 9.65 -9.60 3.85
C HIS A 59 8.16 -9.30 4.12
N ARG A 60 7.25 -10.09 3.53
CA ARG A 60 5.81 -10.04 3.81
C ARG A 60 5.45 -10.07 5.29
N HIS A 61 6.20 -10.79 6.13
CA HIS A 61 5.98 -10.78 7.57
C HIS A 61 6.18 -9.39 8.20
N ALA A 62 7.18 -8.63 7.73
CA ALA A 62 7.40 -7.26 8.17
C ALA A 62 6.26 -6.33 7.71
N LEU A 63 5.79 -6.49 6.46
CA LEU A 63 4.62 -5.75 5.95
C LEU A 63 3.36 -6.04 6.78
N ARG A 64 3.12 -7.31 7.14
CA ARG A 64 2.01 -7.69 8.01
C ARG A 64 2.08 -6.98 9.37
N LEU A 65 3.25 -6.97 10.00
CA LEU A 65 3.45 -6.29 11.28
C LEU A 65 3.29 -4.77 11.17
N ALA A 66 3.75 -4.17 10.07
CA ALA A 66 3.66 -2.72 9.89
C ALA A 66 2.23 -2.25 9.56
N LEU A 67 1.48 -3.02 8.77
CA LEU A 67 0.22 -2.55 8.17
C LEU A 67 -1.04 -3.15 8.79
N THR A 68 -0.92 -4.29 9.48
CA THR A 68 -2.09 -5.06 9.96
C THR A 68 -2.01 -5.47 11.42
N ASP A 69 -0.99 -5.02 12.15
CA ASP A 69 -0.84 -5.38 13.56
C ASP A 69 -2.01 -4.80 14.40
N PRO A 70 -2.81 -5.67 15.04
CA PRO A 70 -4.02 -5.24 15.76
C PRO A 70 -3.71 -4.38 16.99
N ARG A 71 -2.45 -4.34 17.45
CA ARG A 71 -2.04 -3.50 18.58
C ARG A 71 -2.03 -2.01 18.24
N PHE A 72 -1.97 -1.67 16.94
CA PHE A 72 -1.94 -0.28 16.48
C PHE A 72 -3.20 0.01 15.66
N PRO A 73 -4.14 0.83 16.19
CA PRO A 73 -5.28 1.26 15.42
C PRO A 73 -4.83 2.25 14.34
N ALA A 74 -4.98 1.85 13.08
CA ALA A 74 -4.93 2.71 11.91
C ALA A 74 -6.32 3.25 11.58
#